data_AF-F5L5V8-F1
#
_entry.id   AF-F5L5V8-F1
#
_cell.length_a   1.000
_cell.length_b   1.000
_cell.length_c   1.000
_cell.angle_alpha   90.00
_cell.angle_beta   90.00
_cell.angle_gamma   90.00
#
_symmetry.space_group_name_H-M   'P 1'
#
loop_
_entity.id
_entity.type
_entity.pdbx_description
1 polymer ?
#
loop_
_entity_poly.entity_id
_entity_poly.type
_entity_poly.pdbx_seq_one_letter_code
_entity_poly.pdbx_strand_id
1 'polypeptide(L)'
;MVYMGLLGGVCLTVFPVLSFFLEVPQSWQKTVRLEREAQIFFQQFEREVQQSQQYVLENNKRIHFFDQHDQITYEKHGDVIRRQLNHEGHVVMCQFVREITFEPVTQQLFKAELTLEKEGALFHTERWIGLRAVTRE
;
A
#
# COMPACT_ATOMS: atom_id res chain seq x y z
N MET A 1 -41.00 -45.31 -1.61
CA MET A 1 -39.97 -44.61 -2.40
C MET A 1 -40.44 -43.19 -2.69
N VAL A 2 -40.52 -42.33 -1.67
CA VAL A 2 -41.00 -40.93 -1.81
C VAL A 2 -40.23 -40.04 -0.83
N TYR A 3 -38.90 -39.94 -0.97
CA TYR A 3 -38.08 -38.98 -0.22
C TYR A 3 -36.79 -38.69 -1.02
N MET A 4 -36.93 -38.21 -2.26
CA MET A 4 -35.78 -37.75 -3.05
C MET A 4 -36.06 -36.47 -3.87
N GLY A 5 -37.16 -35.75 -3.57
CA GLY A 5 -37.55 -34.54 -4.31
C GLY A 5 -37.57 -33.23 -3.52
N LEU A 6 -37.51 -33.28 -2.19
CA LEU A 6 -37.79 -32.10 -1.34
C LEU A 6 -36.56 -31.33 -0.85
N LEU A 7 -35.36 -31.91 -0.91
CA LEU A 7 -34.13 -31.25 -0.44
C LEU A 7 -33.53 -30.26 -1.45
N GLY A 8 -33.85 -30.37 -2.75
CA GLY A 8 -33.29 -29.49 -3.79
C GLY A 8 -33.91 -28.09 -3.84
N GLY A 9 -35.19 -27.94 -3.44
CA GLY A 9 -35.92 -26.67 -3.54
C GLY A 9 -35.64 -25.67 -2.42
N VAL A 10 -35.29 -26.15 -1.22
CA VAL A 10 -34.98 -25.29 -0.07
C VAL A 10 -33.65 -24.56 -0.27
N CYS A 11 -32.65 -25.21 -0.89
CA CYS A 11 -31.33 -24.60 -1.07
C CYS A 11 -31.36 -23.40 -2.06
N LEU A 12 -32.20 -23.46 -3.10
CA LEU A 12 -32.29 -22.44 -4.15
C LEU A 12 -33.06 -21.17 -3.74
N THR A 13 -33.87 -21.23 -2.68
CA THR A 13 -34.67 -20.09 -2.21
C THR A 13 -34.06 -19.40 -1.00
N VAL A 14 -33.29 -20.11 -0.17
CA VAL A 14 -32.64 -19.52 1.01
C VAL A 14 -31.38 -18.73 0.62
N PHE A 15 -30.64 -19.17 -0.42
CA PHE A 15 -29.41 -18.53 -0.87
C PHE A 15 -29.60 -17.08 -1.38
N PRO A 16 -30.56 -16.76 -2.26
CA PRO A 16 -30.75 -15.37 -2.72
C PRO A 16 -31.29 -14.46 -1.61
N VAL A 17 -32.04 -14.99 -0.65
CA VAL A 17 -32.55 -14.22 0.49
C VAL A 17 -31.43 -13.86 1.45
N LEU A 18 -30.52 -14.80 1.75
CA LEU A 18 -29.37 -14.55 2.63
C LEU A 18 -28.40 -13.51 2.04
N SER A 19 -28.18 -13.52 0.72
CA SER A 19 -27.35 -12.52 0.05
C SER A 19 -27.92 -11.10 0.12
N PHE A 20 -29.25 -10.96 0.19
CA PHE A 20 -29.92 -9.66 0.30
C PHE A 20 -29.78 -9.04 1.69
N PHE A 21 -29.64 -9.85 2.75
CA PHE A 21 -29.48 -9.37 4.12
C PHE A 21 -28.03 -9.05 4.51
N LEU A 22 -27.05 -9.41 3.67
CA LEU A 22 -25.65 -9.02 3.85
C LEU A 22 -25.36 -7.71 3.10
N GLU A 23 -26.04 -6.62 3.49
CA GLU A 23 -25.60 -5.29 3.10
C GLU A 23 -24.26 -5.00 3.76
N VAL A 24 -23.17 -5.24 3.04
CA VAL A 24 -21.84 -4.85 3.48
C VAL A 24 -21.81 -3.33 3.64
N PRO A 25 -21.53 -2.80 4.84
CA PRO A 25 -21.51 -1.36 5.04
C PRO A 25 -20.52 -0.71 4.07
N GLN A 26 -20.98 0.33 3.36
CA GLN A 26 -20.15 1.07 2.39
C GLN A 26 -18.83 1.58 3.00
N SER A 27 -18.80 1.85 4.31
CA SER A 27 -17.58 2.23 5.04
C SER A 27 -16.49 1.17 5.01
N TRP A 28 -16.85 -0.12 5.05
CA TRP A 28 -15.89 -1.22 5.01
C TRP A 28 -15.20 -1.32 3.65
N GLN A 29 -15.95 -1.08 2.57
CA GLN A 29 -15.39 -1.09 1.21
C GLN A 29 -14.35 0.03 1.00
N LYS A 30 -14.55 1.20 1.64
CA LYS A 30 -13.61 2.33 1.58
C LYS A 30 -12.28 2.01 2.24
N THR A 31 -12.29 1.48 3.46
CA THR A 31 -11.07 1.11 4.19
C THR A 31 -10.29 0.02 3.48
N VAL A 32 -10.97 -1.00 2.95
CA VAL A 32 -10.34 -2.09 2.17
C VAL A 32 -9.65 -1.55 0.91
N ARG A 33 -10.20 -0.51 0.28
CA ARG A 33 -9.55 0.12 -0.89
C ARG A 33 -8.25 0.85 -0.48
N LEU A 34 -8.28 1.63 0.60
CA LEU A 34 -7.09 2.32 1.10
C LEU A 34 -5.99 1.35 1.53
N GLU A 35 -6.38 0.25 2.19
CA GLU A 35 -5.45 -0.81 2.57
C GLU A 35 -4.75 -1.43 1.35
N ARG A 36 -5.49 -1.77 0.30
CA ARG A 36 -4.91 -2.29 -0.95
C ARG A 36 -3.98 -1.29 -1.63
N GLU A 37 -4.36 -0.02 -1.65
CA GLU A 37 -3.56 1.04 -2.25
C GLU A 37 -2.23 1.21 -1.50
N ALA A 38 -2.26 1.23 -0.17
CA ALA A 38 -1.06 1.23 0.66
C ALA A 38 -0.21 -0.03 0.43
N GLN A 39 -0.82 -1.20 0.34
CA GLN A 39 -0.11 -2.46 0.12
C GLN A 39 0.64 -2.47 -1.22
N ILE A 40 -0.01 -2.04 -2.30
CA ILE A 40 0.63 -1.97 -3.63
C ILE A 40 1.79 -0.97 -3.60
N PHE A 41 1.59 0.19 -2.96
CA PHE A 41 2.64 1.18 -2.78
C PHE A 41 3.85 0.58 -2.05
N PHE A 42 3.67 -0.05 -0.88
CA PHE A 42 4.78 -0.63 -0.13
C PHE A 42 5.48 -1.76 -0.90
N GLN A 43 4.75 -2.61 -1.62
CA GLN A 43 5.36 -3.66 -2.44
C GLN A 43 6.23 -3.12 -3.58
N GLN A 44 5.84 -1.99 -4.18
CA GLN A 44 6.66 -1.34 -5.21
C GLN A 44 7.86 -0.63 -4.58
N PHE A 45 7.61 0.13 -3.52
CA PHE A 45 8.63 0.89 -2.80
C PHE A 45 9.71 -0.02 -2.18
N GLU A 46 9.33 -1.09 -1.50
CA GLU A 46 10.27 -2.07 -0.92
C GLU A 46 11.15 -2.72 -1.98
N ARG A 47 10.59 -3.05 -3.16
CA ARG A 47 11.38 -3.62 -4.26
C ARG A 47 12.47 -2.65 -4.74
N GLU A 48 12.14 -1.37 -4.85
CA GLU A 48 13.11 -0.36 -5.28
C GLU A 48 14.17 -0.09 -4.22
N VAL A 49 13.78 -0.06 -2.94
CA VAL A 49 14.73 0.04 -1.83
C VAL A 49 15.71 -1.14 -1.85
N GLN A 50 15.19 -2.36 -2.04
CA GLN A 50 16.01 -3.58 -2.09
C GLN A 50 16.95 -3.64 -3.30
N GLN A 51 16.62 -2.94 -4.39
CA GLN A 51 17.46 -2.83 -5.59
C GLN A 51 18.49 -1.70 -5.47
N SER A 52 18.24 -0.72 -4.62
CA SER A 52 19.15 0.40 -4.39
C SER A 52 20.36 0.00 -3.53
N GLN A 53 21.47 0.71 -3.73
CA GLN A 53 22.68 0.51 -2.94
C GLN A 53 22.71 1.40 -1.69
N GLN A 54 22.05 2.55 -1.78
CA GLN A 54 22.01 3.56 -0.74
C GLN A 54 20.71 4.36 -0.85
N TYR A 55 20.31 4.94 0.28
CA TYR A 55 19.23 5.91 0.33
C TYR A 55 19.67 7.20 1.03
N VAL A 56 19.02 8.31 0.68
CA VAL A 56 19.16 9.60 1.36
C VAL A 56 17.78 10.09 1.75
N LEU A 57 17.65 10.55 2.99
CA LEU A 57 16.41 11.13 3.52
C LEU A 57 16.51 12.64 3.60
N GLU A 58 15.51 13.33 3.05
CA GLU A 58 15.33 14.76 3.13
C GLU A 58 14.09 15.10 3.96
N ASN A 59 14.29 15.83 5.07
CA ASN A 59 13.23 16.37 5.93
C ASN A 59 12.19 15.32 6.39
N ASN A 60 12.60 14.04 6.51
CA ASN A 60 11.75 12.89 6.87
C ASN A 60 10.53 12.66 5.98
N LYS A 61 10.41 13.35 4.85
CA LYS A 61 9.21 13.34 3.97
C LYS A 61 9.53 13.05 2.51
N ARG A 62 10.79 13.17 2.13
CA ARG A 62 11.31 12.80 0.82
C ARG A 62 12.44 11.81 1.00
N ILE A 63 12.44 10.77 0.17
CA ILE A 63 13.48 9.75 0.15
C ILE A 63 14.01 9.58 -1.26
N HIS A 64 15.33 9.50 -1.36
CA HIS A 64 16.06 9.26 -2.60
C HIS A 64 16.71 7.89 -2.51
N PHE A 65 16.55 7.09 -3.55
CA PHE A 65 17.24 5.83 -3.76
C PHE A 65 18.21 5.99 -4.91
N PHE A 66 19.41 5.43 -4.75
CA PHE A 66 20.41 5.44 -5.79
C PHE A 66 20.73 4.00 -6.19
N ASP A 67 20.50 3.72 -7.46
CA ASP A 67 21.12 2.60 -8.17
C ASP A 67 22.36 3.09 -8.92
N GLN A 68 23.12 2.19 -9.53
CA GLN A 68 24.39 2.48 -10.23
C GLN A 68 24.27 3.59 -11.28
N HIS A 69 23.09 3.74 -11.91
CA HIS A 69 22.87 4.68 -13.01
C HIS A 69 21.66 5.59 -12.81
N ASP A 70 20.78 5.24 -11.85
CA ASP A 70 19.47 5.87 -11.71
C ASP A 70 19.25 6.38 -10.28
N GLN A 71 18.63 7.54 -10.18
CA GLN A 71 18.12 8.11 -8.94
C GLN A 71 16.59 8.06 -8.94
N ILE A 72 16.01 7.34 -7.98
CA ILE A 72 14.57 7.29 -7.78
C ILE A 72 14.22 8.16 -6.57
N THR A 73 13.29 9.09 -6.73
CA THR A 73 12.86 9.99 -5.64
C THR A 73 11.40 9.77 -5.35
N TYR A 74 11.07 9.56 -4.08
CA TYR A 74 9.70 9.54 -3.57
C TYR A 74 9.44 10.75 -2.71
N GLU A 75 8.33 11.44 -2.97
CA GLU A 75 7.90 12.58 -2.19
C GLU A 75 6.38 12.67 -2.10
N LYS A 76 5.90 13.22 -0.98
CA LYS A 76 4.51 13.66 -0.88
C LYS A 76 4.35 14.99 -1.61
N HIS A 77 3.38 15.05 -2.52
CA HIS A 77 2.97 16.27 -3.18
C HIS A 77 1.45 16.42 -3.09
N GLY A 78 0.97 17.29 -2.21
CA GLY A 78 -0.46 17.43 -1.94
C GLY A 78 -1.00 16.19 -1.23
N ASP A 79 -1.96 15.52 -1.85
CA ASP A 79 -2.65 14.31 -1.39
C ASP A 79 -2.15 13.03 -2.08
N VAL A 80 -1.02 13.10 -2.79
CA VAL A 80 -0.42 11.95 -3.47
C VAL A 80 1.04 11.76 -3.10
N ILE A 81 1.52 10.52 -3.22
CA ILE A 81 2.96 10.22 -3.29
C ILE A 81 3.36 10.11 -4.76
N ARG A 82 4.37 10.89 -5.14
CA ARG A 82 4.97 10.87 -6.47
C ARG A 82 6.31 10.18 -6.44
N ARG A 83 6.58 9.44 -7.50
CA ARG A 83 7.87 8.85 -7.83
C ARG A 83 8.46 9.56 -9.05
N GLN A 84 9.72 9.95 -8.97
CA GLN A 84 10.48 10.54 -10.07
C GLN A 84 11.71 9.67 -10.35
N LEU A 85 12.07 9.52 -11.63
CA LEU A 85 13.28 8.84 -12.06
C LEU A 85 14.21 9.89 -12.67
N ASN A 86 15.43 10.03 -12.16
CA ASN A 86 16.45 10.97 -12.64
C ASN A 86 15.96 12.43 -12.75
N HIS A 87 15.05 12.84 -11.86
CA HIS A 87 14.39 14.15 -11.88
C HIS A 87 13.53 14.43 -13.13
N GLU A 88 13.28 13.41 -13.95
CA GLU A 88 12.45 13.50 -15.15
C GLU A 88 11.10 12.82 -14.95
N GLY A 89 10.05 13.52 -15.38
CA GLY A 89 8.68 13.06 -15.22
C GLY A 89 8.25 12.86 -13.77
N HIS A 90 7.02 12.37 -13.58
CA HIS A 90 6.58 11.84 -12.30
C HIS A 90 5.46 10.82 -12.52
N VAL A 91 5.43 9.81 -11.66
CA VAL A 91 4.35 8.82 -11.61
C VAL A 91 3.69 8.90 -10.24
N VAL A 92 2.36 8.92 -10.22
CA VAL A 92 1.61 8.86 -8.96
C VAL A 92 1.57 7.41 -8.50
N MET A 93 2.09 7.16 -7.30
CA MET A 93 2.23 5.81 -6.74
C MET A 93 1.14 5.48 -5.72
N CYS A 94 0.64 6.49 -5.01
CA CYS A 94 -0.38 6.36 -3.98
C CYS A 94 -1.19 7.65 -3.87
N GLN A 95 -2.51 7.55 -3.75
CA GLN A 95 -3.43 8.67 -3.56
C GLN A 95 -4.00 8.71 -2.14
N PHE A 96 -4.71 9.79 -1.83
CA PHE A 96 -5.36 10.00 -0.55
C PHE A 96 -4.37 10.04 0.61
N VAL A 97 -3.14 10.44 0.34
CA VAL A 97 -2.04 10.49 1.32
C VAL A 97 -2.22 11.70 2.19
N ARG A 98 -2.62 11.47 3.44
CA ARG A 98 -2.63 12.50 4.47
C ARG A 98 -1.21 12.82 4.91
N GLU A 99 -0.42 11.78 5.19
CA GLU A 99 0.94 11.91 5.70
C GLU A 99 1.79 10.69 5.34
N ILE A 100 3.06 10.93 5.06
CA ILE A 100 4.10 9.90 4.98
C ILE A 100 5.34 10.43 5.70
N THR A 101 5.92 9.60 6.55
CA THR A 101 7.13 9.90 7.29
C THR A 101 8.12 8.75 7.15
N PHE A 102 9.39 9.10 7.07
CA PHE A 102 10.50 8.17 7.06
C PHE A 102 11.42 8.48 8.23
N GLU A 103 11.64 7.47 9.07
CA GLU A 103 12.50 7.58 10.25
C GLU A 103 13.70 6.64 10.07
N PRO A 104 14.93 7.17 9.93
CA PRO A 104 16.13 6.35 9.82
C PRO A 104 16.41 5.67 11.17
N VAL A 105 16.59 4.35 11.15
CA VAL A 105 16.92 3.55 12.33
C VAL A 105 18.41 3.21 12.32
N THR A 106 18.93 2.80 11.16
CA THR A 106 20.36 2.60 10.89
C THR A 106 20.70 3.12 9.49
N GLN A 107 21.93 2.92 9.01
CA GLN A 107 22.31 3.26 7.62
C GLN A 107 21.59 2.40 6.57
N GLN A 108 21.07 1.24 6.97
CA GLN A 108 20.46 0.27 6.05
C GLN A 108 19.01 -0.01 6.39
N LEU A 109 18.45 0.59 7.45
CA LEU A 109 17.10 0.31 7.92
C LEU A 109 16.41 1.62 8.28
N PHE A 110 15.20 1.78 7.78
CA PHE A 110 14.32 2.89 8.17
C PHE A 110 12.89 2.39 8.36
N LYS A 111 12.13 3.14 9.15
CA LYS A 111 10.70 2.95 9.34
C LYS A 111 9.96 3.91 8.40
N ALA A 112 8.99 3.40 7.66
CA ALA A 112 8.09 4.18 6.84
C ALA A 112 6.68 4.11 7.44
N GLU A 113 6.11 5.26 7.79
CA GLU A 113 4.74 5.36 8.28
C GLU A 113 3.89 6.08 7.24
N LEU A 114 2.73 5.51 6.91
CA LEU A 114 1.81 6.03 5.91
C LEU A 114 0.43 6.15 6.51
N THR A 115 -0.15 7.35 6.37
CA THR A 115 -1.53 7.62 6.75
C THR A 115 -2.31 8.07 5.51
N LEU A 116 -3.34 7.31 5.18
CA LEU A 116 -4.28 7.58 4.10
C LEU A 116 -5.62 8.03 4.67
N GLU A 117 -6.24 9.01 4.02
CA GLU A 117 -7.55 9.52 4.40
C GLU A 117 -8.42 9.80 3.18
N LYS A 118 -9.61 9.19 3.14
CA LYS A 118 -10.60 9.44 2.10
C LYS A 118 -12.01 9.43 2.65
N GLU A 119 -12.76 10.51 2.44
CA GLU A 119 -14.19 10.61 2.79
C GLU A 119 -14.50 10.16 4.23
N GLY A 120 -13.64 10.55 5.18
CA GLY A 120 -13.76 10.19 6.61
C GLY A 120 -13.26 8.79 6.98
N ALA A 121 -12.85 7.96 6.01
CA ALA A 121 -12.13 6.72 6.29
C ALA A 121 -10.64 7.03 6.46
N LEU A 122 -10.09 6.66 7.62
CA LEU A 122 -8.67 6.79 7.94
C LEU A 122 -8.03 5.40 7.95
N PHE A 123 -6.92 5.25 7.24
CA PHE A 123 -6.11 4.04 7.24
C PHE A 123 -4.67 4.41 7.58
N HIS A 124 -4.11 3.77 8.60
CA HIS A 124 -2.74 3.99 9.03
C HIS A 124 -1.98 2.67 8.97
N THR A 125 -0.75 2.71 8.47
CA THR A 125 0.12 1.54 8.43
C THR A 125 1.58 1.95 8.54
N GLU A 126 2.40 1.02 9.04
CA GLU A 126 3.84 1.18 9.13
C GLU A 126 4.57 -0.05 8.57
N ARG A 127 5.76 0.20 8.03
CA ARG A 127 6.66 -0.83 7.50
C ARG A 127 8.10 -0.54 7.89
N TRP A 128 8.81 -1.59 8.27
CA TRP A 128 10.24 -1.58 8.49
C TRP A 128 10.92 -2.03 7.21
N ILE A 129 11.72 -1.17 6.60
CA ILE A 129 12.25 -1.40 5.27
C ILE A 129 13.76 -1.24 5.32
N GLY A 130 14.46 -2.27 4.84
CA GLY A 130 15.90 -2.30 4.82
C GLY A 130 16.47 -2.43 3.41
N LEU A 131 17.67 -1.86 3.21
CA LEU A 131 18.52 -2.16 2.07
C LEU A 131 18.94 -3.64 2.12
N ARG A 132 19.16 -4.24 0.95
CA ARG A 132 19.75 -5.57 0.89
C ARG A 132 21.17 -5.50 1.45
N ALA A 133 21.48 -6.37 2.41
CA ALA A 133 22.86 -6.54 2.86
C ALA A 133 23.72 -6.95 1.67
N VAL A 134 24.65 -6.10 1.28
CA VAL A 134 25.70 -6.44 0.31
C VAL A 134 26.61 -7.45 1.02
N THR A 135 26.34 -8.74 0.82
CA THR A 135 27.33 -9.78 1.10
C THR A 135 28.55 -9.49 0.24
N ARG A 136 29.58 -8.89 0.84
CA ARG A 136 30.92 -8.87 0.24
C ARG A 136 31.41 -10.32 0.26
N GLU A 137 31.46 -10.93 -0.92
CA GLU A 137 32.24 -12.15 -1.16
C GLU A 137 33.74 -11.83 -1.19
#